data_AF-A0A8S4FH75-F1
#
_entry.id   AF-A0A8S4FH75-F1
#
_cell.length_a   1.000
_cell.length_b   1.000
_cell.length_c   1.000
_cell.angle_alpha   90.00
_cell.angle_beta   90.00
_cell.angle_gamma   90.00
#
_symmetry.space_group_name_H-M   'P 1'
#
loop_
_entity.id
_entity.type
_entity.pdbx_description
1 polymer ?
#
loop_
_entity_poly.entity_id
_entity_poly.type
_entity_poly.pdbx_seq_one_letter_code
_entity_poly.pdbx_strand_id
1 'polypeptide(L)'
;MTILARLERELEAGAGGGAGGAGGAGVARLEPYLQPRAHQAYVAQRIRELARGGCLSAYKWDGGGDDWNDSKPTDAEIIMHLFATYVDSQAPRVAAAAGAGGAGAGAFSARHVSAAPARPPRSPRTLALHRASSRPPHYLLLLGEDTIEVCSGRNNVFHTLLVFLAAAARGAGGGGGGAVAGGLQLGRAGLNLLWVIGQ
;
A
#
# COMPACT_ATOMS: atom_id res chain seq x y z
N MET A 1 10.76 13.39 -22.92
CA MET A 1 9.45 12.80 -23.25
C MET A 1 8.84 12.31 -21.94
N THR A 2 7.96 13.12 -21.36
CA THR A 2 7.66 13.12 -19.91
C THR A 2 6.65 12.04 -19.54
N ILE A 3 6.83 11.40 -18.38
CA ILE A 3 5.99 10.33 -17.78
C ILE A 3 4.47 10.61 -17.90
N LEU A 4 4.07 11.89 -17.85
CA LEU A 4 2.71 12.38 -18.03
C LEU A 4 2.09 11.99 -19.39
N ALA A 5 2.84 12.13 -20.49
CA ALA A 5 2.34 11.86 -21.85
C ALA A 5 2.10 10.36 -22.12
N ARG A 6 2.65 9.47 -21.27
CA ARG A 6 2.39 8.02 -21.33
C ARG A 6 1.17 7.63 -20.50
N LEU A 7 0.94 8.31 -19.37
CA LEU A 7 -0.23 8.12 -18.52
C LEU A 7 -1.53 8.61 -19.18
N GLU A 8 -1.47 9.66 -20.00
CA GLU A 8 -2.65 10.21 -20.70
C GLU A 8 -3.23 9.25 -21.75
N ARG A 9 -2.40 8.45 -22.42
CA ARG A 9 -2.87 7.53 -23.48
C ARG A 9 -3.54 6.26 -22.97
N GLU A 10 -3.29 5.87 -21.72
CA GLU A 10 -3.96 4.69 -21.13
C GLU A 10 -5.32 5.06 -20.48
N LEU A 11 -5.64 6.36 -20.38
CA LEU A 11 -6.81 6.89 -19.67
C LEU A 11 -8.14 6.76 -20.46
N GLU A 12 -8.10 6.71 -21.79
CA GLU A 12 -9.33 6.74 -22.61
C GLU A 12 -10.07 5.38 -22.69
N ALA A 13 -9.50 4.30 -22.12
CA ALA A 13 -9.91 2.94 -22.46
C ALA A 13 -10.87 2.23 -21.47
N GLY A 14 -11.30 2.82 -20.34
CA GLY A 14 -12.13 2.03 -19.40
C GLY A 14 -12.94 2.80 -18.35
N ALA A 15 -14.26 2.84 -18.52
CA ALA A 15 -15.22 3.28 -17.49
C ALA A 15 -16.54 2.47 -17.55
N GLY A 16 -16.96 1.89 -16.41
CA GLY A 16 -18.27 1.27 -16.18
C GLY A 16 -18.42 0.72 -14.73
N GLY A 17 -19.51 1.08 -14.03
CA GLY A 17 -19.77 0.96 -12.57
C GLY A 17 -19.95 -0.47 -11.99
N GLY A 18 -20.31 -0.71 -10.72
CA GLY A 18 -20.82 0.10 -9.61
C GLY A 18 -21.24 -0.78 -8.38
N ALA A 19 -21.27 -0.15 -7.20
CA ALA A 19 -21.98 -0.36 -5.91
C ALA A 19 -22.36 -1.75 -5.28
N GLY A 20 -22.14 -1.87 -3.95
CA GLY A 20 -22.92 -2.74 -3.02
C GLY A 20 -22.14 -3.35 -1.84
N GLY A 21 -22.51 -3.08 -0.58
CA GLY A 21 -21.66 -3.30 0.63
C GLY A 21 -21.88 -4.57 1.47
N ALA A 22 -21.06 -4.75 2.53
CA ALA A 22 -21.30 -5.69 3.63
C ALA A 22 -20.37 -5.42 4.84
N GLY A 23 -20.94 -5.38 6.06
CA GLY A 23 -20.23 -5.31 7.34
C GLY A 23 -20.43 -6.59 8.16
N GLY A 24 -19.35 -7.17 8.70
CA GLY A 24 -19.43 -8.33 9.61
C GLY A 24 -18.14 -9.14 9.80
N ALA A 25 -17.17 -9.08 8.89
CA ALA A 25 -16.02 -10.00 8.85
C ALA A 25 -14.69 -9.39 9.33
N GLY A 26 -14.70 -8.67 10.44
CA GLY A 26 -13.56 -7.84 10.88
C GLY A 26 -12.39 -8.59 11.54
N VAL A 27 -12.68 -9.49 12.49
CA VAL A 27 -11.64 -10.02 13.40
C VAL A 27 -10.86 -11.20 12.79
N ALA A 28 -11.54 -12.20 12.22
CA ALA A 28 -10.90 -13.34 11.55
C ALA A 28 -10.02 -12.93 10.35
N ARG A 29 -10.25 -11.73 9.78
CA ARG A 29 -9.48 -11.16 8.68
C ARG A 29 -8.10 -10.65 9.10
N LEU A 30 -7.94 -10.33 10.39
CA LEU A 30 -6.70 -9.81 10.93
C LEU A 30 -5.77 -10.93 11.42
N GLU A 31 -6.26 -12.16 11.60
CA GLU A 31 -5.53 -13.33 12.12
C GLU A 31 -4.11 -13.50 11.52
N PRO A 32 -3.89 -13.41 10.19
CA PRO A 32 -2.55 -13.58 9.61
C PRO A 32 -1.57 -12.44 9.98
N TYR A 33 -2.10 -11.27 10.33
CA TYR A 33 -1.34 -10.09 10.76
C TYR A 33 -1.17 -10.05 12.28
N LEU A 34 -2.01 -10.79 13.02
CA LEU A 34 -2.01 -10.88 14.48
C LEU A 34 -1.17 -12.06 15.01
N GLN A 35 -0.66 -12.94 14.14
CA GLN A 35 0.29 -14.01 14.54
C GLN A 35 1.40 -13.41 15.42
N PRO A 36 1.78 -14.07 16.53
CA PRO A 36 2.77 -13.56 17.48
C PRO A 36 4.09 -13.28 16.76
N ARG A 37 4.28 -12.02 16.39
CA ARG A 37 5.54 -11.49 15.86
C ARG A 37 6.37 -11.00 17.03
N ALA A 38 7.69 -11.10 16.93
CA ALA A 38 8.58 -10.44 17.87
C ALA A 38 8.20 -8.96 18.01
N HIS A 39 8.25 -8.44 19.24
CA HIS A 39 8.03 -7.02 19.53
C HIS A 39 6.61 -6.48 19.25
N GLN A 40 5.55 -7.31 19.26
CA GLN A 40 4.15 -6.85 19.10
C GLN A 40 3.75 -5.72 20.06
N ALA A 41 4.14 -5.79 21.34
CA ALA A 41 3.85 -4.75 22.31
C ALA A 41 4.44 -3.39 21.89
N TYR A 42 5.68 -3.40 21.39
CA TYR A 42 6.33 -2.23 20.83
C TYR A 42 5.57 -1.68 19.63
N VAL A 43 5.20 -2.53 18.65
CA VAL A 43 4.46 -2.08 17.46
C VAL A 43 3.10 -1.48 17.85
N ALA A 44 2.35 -2.12 18.75
CA ALA A 44 1.06 -1.62 19.21
C ALA A 44 1.19 -0.28 19.94
N GLN A 45 2.20 -0.13 20.80
CA GLN A 45 2.49 1.13 21.45
C GLN A 45 2.88 2.21 20.43
N ARG A 46 3.72 1.86 19.46
CA ARG A 46 4.19 2.80 18.46
C ARG A 46 3.08 3.31 17.56
N ILE A 47 2.13 2.45 17.17
CA ILE A 47 0.93 2.86 16.44
C ILE A 47 0.11 3.89 17.25
N ARG A 48 -0.06 3.67 18.57
CA ARG A 48 -0.76 4.63 19.43
C ARG A 48 -0.04 5.97 19.50
N GLU A 49 1.28 5.96 19.61
CA GLU A 49 2.09 7.19 19.65
C GLU A 49 2.01 7.97 18.34
N LEU A 50 2.13 7.28 17.20
CA LEU A 50 1.96 7.88 15.88
C LEU A 50 0.55 8.49 15.69
N ALA A 51 -0.48 7.90 16.29
CA ALA A 51 -1.86 8.35 16.21
C ALA A 51 -2.23 9.51 17.16
N ARG A 52 -1.41 9.83 18.19
CA ARG A 52 -1.73 10.86 19.19
C ARG A 52 -1.60 12.30 18.67
N GLY A 53 -0.81 12.54 17.63
CA GLY A 53 -0.57 13.85 17.05
C GLY A 53 -1.28 14.08 15.72
N GLY A 54 -1.36 15.34 15.28
CA GLY A 54 -1.72 15.66 13.90
C GLY A 54 -0.61 15.23 12.93
N CYS A 55 -1.00 14.70 11.77
CA CYS A 55 -0.10 14.42 10.65
C CYS A 55 1.16 13.59 10.98
N LEU A 56 1.04 12.60 11.88
CA LEU A 56 2.17 11.73 12.29
C LEU A 56 3.37 12.53 12.83
N SER A 57 3.14 13.58 13.63
CA SER A 57 4.20 14.47 14.15
C SER A 57 5.36 13.74 14.85
N ALA A 58 5.09 12.60 15.49
CA ALA A 58 6.08 11.77 16.17
C ALA A 58 6.90 10.86 15.22
N TYR A 59 6.63 10.87 13.92
CA TYR A 59 7.25 9.98 12.93
C TYR A 59 8.77 10.15 12.82
N LYS A 60 9.49 9.03 12.91
CA LYS A 60 10.95 8.89 12.74
C LYS A 60 11.23 7.78 11.72
N TRP A 61 11.52 8.16 10.48
CA TRP A 61 11.53 7.24 9.34
C TRP A 61 12.55 6.09 9.41
N ASP A 62 13.74 6.36 9.94
CA ASP A 62 14.89 5.46 10.03
C ASP A 62 15.07 4.84 11.43
N GLY A 63 14.10 5.05 12.31
CA GLY A 63 14.11 4.53 13.68
C GLY A 63 12.69 4.38 14.19
N GLY A 64 12.47 4.62 15.48
CA GLY A 64 11.14 4.54 16.08
C GLY A 64 11.02 5.28 17.39
N GLY A 65 10.21 4.75 18.31
CA GLY A 65 10.01 5.31 19.64
C GLY A 65 11.27 5.26 20.50
N ASP A 66 11.17 5.73 21.74
CA ASP A 66 12.33 5.87 22.63
C ASP A 66 13.01 4.54 22.96
N ASP A 67 12.26 3.43 22.96
CA ASP A 67 12.78 2.08 23.16
C ASP A 67 13.26 1.40 21.85
N TRP A 68 13.33 2.11 20.72
CA TRP A 68 13.68 1.50 19.44
C TRP A 68 15.14 1.00 19.40
N ASN A 69 15.35 -0.11 18.69
CA ASN A 69 16.68 -0.64 18.36
C ASN A 69 16.58 -1.41 17.03
N ASP A 70 17.72 -1.85 16.52
CA ASP A 70 17.85 -2.54 15.23
C ASP A 70 17.08 -3.88 15.10
N SER A 71 16.59 -4.46 16.19
CA SER A 71 15.73 -5.65 16.16
C SER A 71 14.25 -5.32 15.95
N LYS A 72 13.88 -4.03 16.07
CA LYS A 72 12.49 -3.54 16.00
C LYS A 72 12.25 -2.83 14.66
N PRO A 73 11.02 -2.90 14.13
CA PRO A 73 10.69 -2.20 12.91
C PRO A 73 10.75 -0.68 13.13
N THR A 74 11.20 0.01 12.08
CA THR A 74 11.16 1.47 11.99
C THR A 74 9.75 1.99 11.78
N ASP A 75 9.50 3.28 12.00
CA ASP A 75 8.18 3.86 11.72
C ASP A 75 7.83 3.76 10.23
N ALA A 76 8.80 3.84 9.31
CA ALA A 76 8.56 3.65 7.88
C ALA A 76 8.06 2.23 7.57
N GLU A 77 8.64 1.22 8.20
CA GLU A 77 8.21 -0.17 8.06
C GLU A 77 6.84 -0.42 8.68
N ILE A 78 6.54 0.21 9.82
CA ILE A 78 5.22 0.18 10.45
C ILE A 78 4.18 0.80 9.53
N ILE A 79 4.44 1.98 8.96
CA ILE A 79 3.54 2.66 8.02
C ILE A 79 3.26 1.79 6.79
N MET A 80 4.30 1.22 6.18
CA MET A 80 4.14 0.32 5.03
C MET A 80 3.32 -0.93 5.39
N HIS A 81 3.57 -1.52 6.56
CA HIS A 81 2.83 -2.67 7.03
C HIS A 81 1.35 -2.33 7.27
N LEU A 82 1.06 -1.22 7.95
CA LEU A 82 -0.30 -0.74 8.17
C LEU A 82 -1.04 -0.51 6.85
N PHE A 83 -0.37 0.11 5.87
CA PHE A 83 -0.94 0.31 4.54
C PHE A 83 -1.28 -1.02 3.87
N ALA A 84 -0.33 -1.96 3.83
CA ALA A 84 -0.53 -3.27 3.20
C ALA A 84 -1.66 -4.07 3.89
N THR A 85 -1.65 -4.13 5.23
CA THR A 85 -2.70 -4.77 6.03
C THR A 85 -4.07 -4.12 5.79
N TYR A 86 -4.11 -2.80 5.72
CA TYR A 86 -5.33 -2.08 5.41
C TYR A 86 -5.85 -2.42 4.01
N VAL A 87 -5.02 -2.40 2.97
CA VAL A 87 -5.42 -2.74 1.60
C VAL A 87 -5.87 -4.20 1.49
N ASP A 88 -5.13 -5.12 2.12
CA ASP A 88 -5.51 -6.54 2.21
C ASP A 88 -6.87 -6.72 2.88
N SER A 89 -7.14 -5.96 3.95
CA SER A 89 -8.43 -5.99 4.62
C SER A 89 -9.57 -5.49 3.74
N GLN A 90 -9.30 -4.66 2.73
CA GLN A 90 -10.30 -4.21 1.76
C GLN A 90 -10.49 -5.20 0.60
N ALA A 91 -9.47 -5.99 0.24
CA ALA A 91 -9.48 -6.85 -0.95
C ALA A 91 -10.70 -7.80 -1.07
N PRO A 92 -11.20 -8.45 0.00
CA PRO A 92 -12.44 -9.24 -0.08
C PRO A 92 -13.69 -8.40 -0.38
N ARG A 93 -13.72 -7.13 0.05
CA ARG A 93 -14.82 -6.20 -0.27
C ARG A 93 -14.78 -5.82 -1.75
N VAL A 94 -13.59 -5.65 -2.30
CA VAL A 94 -13.39 -5.40 -3.74
C VAL A 94 -13.79 -6.61 -4.58
N ALA A 95 -13.35 -7.81 -4.19
CA ALA A 95 -13.69 -9.05 -4.89
C ALA A 95 -15.20 -9.32 -4.86
N ALA A 96 -15.86 -9.08 -3.72
CA ALA A 96 -17.32 -9.17 -3.59
C ALA A 96 -18.04 -8.11 -4.45
N ALA A 97 -17.55 -6.86 -4.47
CA ALA A 97 -18.12 -5.79 -5.28
C ALA A 97 -17.92 -6.01 -6.79
N ALA A 98 -16.87 -6.73 -7.20
CA ALA A 98 -16.57 -7.03 -8.59
C ALA A 98 -17.31 -8.28 -9.14
N GLY A 99 -18.17 -8.94 -8.34
CA GLY A 99 -18.89 -10.15 -8.74
C GLY A 99 -17.97 -11.36 -9.04
N ALA A 100 -16.68 -11.25 -8.76
CA ALA A 100 -15.68 -12.27 -9.06
C ALA A 100 -15.64 -13.31 -7.95
N GLY A 101 -16.52 -14.31 -8.04
CA GLY A 101 -16.51 -15.51 -7.19
C GLY A 101 -15.33 -16.47 -7.46
N GLY A 102 -14.20 -15.97 -7.96
CA GLY A 102 -13.12 -16.78 -8.51
C GLY A 102 -11.82 -16.63 -7.72
N ALA A 103 -11.37 -17.75 -7.17
CA ALA A 103 -10.02 -17.99 -6.66
C ALA A 103 -8.95 -17.51 -7.65
N GLY A 104 -8.13 -16.55 -7.24
CA GLY A 104 -7.01 -16.04 -8.04
C GLY A 104 -6.36 -14.77 -7.48
N ALA A 105 -7.10 -13.99 -6.68
CA ALA A 105 -6.58 -12.77 -6.06
C ALA A 105 -5.87 -13.09 -4.73
N GLY A 106 -4.58 -13.43 -4.77
CA GLY A 106 -3.75 -13.40 -3.56
C GLY A 106 -3.78 -12.02 -2.89
N ALA A 107 -3.51 -11.95 -1.59
CA ALA A 107 -3.48 -10.70 -0.82
C ALA A 107 -2.66 -9.60 -1.54
N PHE A 108 -3.09 -8.34 -1.48
CA PHE A 108 -2.35 -7.18 -2.01
C PHE A 108 -0.87 -7.23 -1.62
N SER A 109 -0.58 -7.50 -0.34
CA SER A 109 0.79 -7.61 0.15
C SER A 109 1.61 -8.67 -0.59
N ALA A 110 1.02 -9.83 -0.90
CA ALA A 110 1.71 -10.92 -1.59
C ALA A 110 2.05 -10.60 -3.06
N ARG A 111 1.27 -9.74 -3.71
CA ARG A 111 1.40 -9.44 -5.14
C ARG A 111 2.10 -8.10 -5.43
N HIS A 112 1.94 -7.12 -4.55
CA HIS A 112 2.40 -5.75 -4.77
C HIS A 112 3.43 -5.28 -3.75
N VAL A 113 3.80 -6.09 -2.76
CA VAL A 113 4.84 -5.70 -1.78
C VAL A 113 5.95 -6.73 -1.79
N SER A 114 7.18 -6.27 -1.99
CA SER A 114 8.38 -7.10 -1.97
C SER A 114 9.49 -6.40 -1.19
N ALA A 115 10.51 -7.14 -0.78
CA ALA A 115 11.65 -6.59 -0.06
C ALA A 115 12.94 -7.36 -0.38
N ALA A 116 14.07 -6.66 -0.41
CA ALA A 116 15.38 -7.28 -0.44
C ALA A 116 15.56 -8.26 0.75
N PRO A 117 16.26 -9.39 0.56
CA PRO A 117 17.08 -9.76 -0.60
C PRO A 117 16.31 -10.39 -1.76
N ALA A 118 14.97 -10.55 -1.66
CA ALA A 118 14.19 -11.12 -2.76
C ALA A 118 14.27 -10.22 -4.00
N ARG A 119 14.38 -10.84 -5.18
CA ARG A 119 14.43 -10.11 -6.44
C ARG A 119 13.11 -9.33 -6.64
N PRO A 120 13.16 -8.05 -7.05
CA PRO A 120 11.97 -7.29 -7.40
C PRO A 120 11.18 -8.00 -8.51
N PRO A 121 9.85 -8.16 -8.40
CA PRO A 121 9.05 -8.69 -9.50
C PRO A 121 9.13 -7.75 -10.71
N ARG A 122 9.37 -8.30 -11.90
CA ARG A 122 9.46 -7.55 -13.16
C ARG A 122 8.57 -8.20 -14.21
N SER A 123 7.67 -7.41 -14.76
CA SER A 123 6.79 -7.79 -15.85
C SER A 123 6.23 -6.50 -16.45
N PRO A 124 5.81 -6.46 -17.73
CA PRO A 124 5.17 -5.28 -18.31
C PRO A 124 3.91 -4.80 -17.57
N ARG A 125 3.34 -5.65 -16.72
CA ARG A 125 2.15 -5.40 -15.90
C ARG A 125 2.48 -5.26 -14.40
N THR A 126 3.74 -5.10 -14.04
CA THR A 126 4.08 -4.92 -12.63
C THR A 126 3.66 -3.53 -12.19
N LEU A 127 2.95 -3.46 -11.08
CA LEU A 127 2.84 -2.26 -10.26
C LEU A 127 3.08 -2.71 -8.82
N ALA A 128 4.22 -2.40 -8.23
CA ALA A 128 4.57 -2.91 -6.90
C ALA A 128 5.47 -1.97 -6.11
N LEU A 129 5.45 -2.13 -4.79
CA LEU A 129 6.32 -1.48 -3.82
C LEU A 129 7.45 -2.44 -3.48
N HIS A 130 8.69 -1.97 -3.58
CA HIS A 130 9.87 -2.76 -3.23
C HIS A 130 10.71 -2.07 -2.17
N ARG A 131 10.93 -2.73 -1.03
CA ARG A 131 11.88 -2.24 -0.02
C ARG A 131 13.30 -2.68 -0.40
N ALA A 132 14.11 -1.76 -0.92
CA ALA A 132 15.49 -2.00 -1.34
C ALA A 132 16.47 -2.10 -0.16
N SER A 133 16.22 -1.33 0.91
CA SER A 133 16.99 -1.39 2.16
C SER A 133 16.06 -1.33 3.36
N SER A 134 16.40 -2.03 4.44
CA SER A 134 15.74 -1.90 5.75
C SER A 134 16.44 -0.88 6.66
N ARG A 135 17.71 -0.57 6.41
CA ARG A 135 18.55 0.28 7.26
C ARG A 135 19.51 1.14 6.41
N PRO A 136 19.21 2.43 6.21
CA PRO A 136 17.91 3.05 6.49
C PRO A 136 16.80 2.50 5.56
N PRO A 137 15.51 2.52 5.96
CA PRO A 137 14.41 2.07 5.13
C PRO A 137 14.32 2.84 3.80
N HIS A 138 14.27 2.12 2.68
CA HIS A 138 14.16 2.73 1.36
C HIS A 138 13.22 1.94 0.45
N TYR A 139 12.21 2.61 -0.09
CA TYR A 139 11.14 2.07 -0.90
C TYR A 139 11.19 2.61 -2.33
N LEU A 140 11.11 1.69 -3.28
CA LEU A 140 11.08 1.93 -4.71
C LEU A 140 9.72 1.56 -5.28
N LEU A 141 9.31 2.26 -6.33
CA LEU A 141 8.14 1.90 -7.12
C LEU A 141 8.58 1.08 -8.32
N LEU A 142 8.01 -0.11 -8.48
CA LEU A 142 8.17 -0.94 -9.66
C LEU A 142 6.98 -0.68 -10.58
N LEU A 143 7.25 -0.23 -11.80
CA LEU A 143 6.24 0.03 -12.81
C LEU A 143 6.67 -0.60 -14.14
N GLY A 144 6.00 -1.67 -14.54
CA GLY A 144 6.43 -2.48 -15.66
C GLY A 144 7.78 -3.14 -15.39
N GLU A 145 8.73 -2.87 -16.29
CA GLU A 145 10.14 -3.28 -16.15
C GLU A 145 11.00 -2.24 -15.41
N ASP A 146 10.45 -1.05 -15.16
CA ASP A 146 11.18 0.07 -14.61
C ASP A 146 11.17 0.05 -13.07
N THR A 147 12.28 0.48 -12.49
CA THR A 147 12.41 0.74 -11.05
C THR A 147 12.56 2.24 -10.86
N ILE A 148 11.58 2.84 -10.20
CA ILE A 148 11.48 4.28 -10.01
C ILE A 148 11.82 4.61 -8.56
N GLU A 149 12.89 5.37 -8.38
CA GLU A 149 13.20 6.02 -7.11
C GLU A 149 12.46 7.36 -7.04
N VAL A 150 11.55 7.50 -6.07
CA VAL A 150 10.71 8.70 -5.96
C VAL A 150 11.42 9.82 -5.21
N CYS A 151 12.05 9.48 -4.08
CA CYS A 151 12.92 10.36 -3.29
C CYS A 151 13.65 9.52 -2.23
N SER A 152 14.55 10.14 -1.47
CA SER A 152 15.26 9.50 -0.36
C SER A 152 14.85 10.08 1.00
N GLY A 153 15.22 9.39 2.08
CA GLY A 153 15.05 9.87 3.45
C GLY A 153 13.60 9.86 3.96
N ARG A 154 13.29 10.82 4.84
CA ARG A 154 12.06 10.87 5.65
C ARG A 154 10.77 10.66 4.87
N ASN A 155 10.64 11.25 3.69
CA ASN A 155 9.38 11.25 2.96
C ASN A 155 9.27 10.11 1.93
N ASN A 156 10.30 9.27 1.79
CA ASN A 156 10.34 8.20 0.80
C ASN A 156 9.11 7.29 0.87
N VAL A 157 8.76 6.79 2.06
CA VAL A 157 7.59 5.89 2.19
C VAL A 157 6.29 6.57 1.74
N PHE A 158 6.07 7.83 2.10
CA PHE A 158 4.84 8.54 1.78
C PHE A 158 4.75 8.89 0.30
N HIS A 159 5.81 9.44 -0.29
CA HIS A 159 5.80 9.76 -1.72
C HIS A 159 5.69 8.50 -2.57
N THR A 160 6.38 7.42 -2.23
CA THR A 160 6.27 6.16 -2.96
C THR A 160 4.85 5.58 -2.87
N LEU A 161 4.19 5.65 -1.69
CA LEU A 161 2.78 5.28 -1.55
C LEU A 161 1.84 6.16 -2.38
N LEU A 162 2.06 7.47 -2.40
CA LEU A 162 1.26 8.41 -3.19
C LEU A 162 1.38 8.14 -4.69
N VAL A 163 2.60 7.97 -5.21
CA VAL A 163 2.82 7.66 -6.63
C VAL A 163 2.27 6.27 -6.97
N PHE A 164 2.42 5.29 -6.09
CA PHE A 164 1.80 3.97 -6.24
C PHE A 164 0.28 4.08 -6.39
N LEU A 165 -0.38 4.81 -5.50
CA LEU A 165 -1.83 5.01 -5.55
C LEU A 165 -2.24 5.76 -6.82
N ALA A 166 -1.50 6.79 -7.22
CA ALA A 166 -1.74 7.55 -8.45
C ALA A 166 -1.57 6.73 -9.73
N ALA A 167 -0.65 5.76 -9.72
CA ALA A 167 -0.45 4.81 -10.81
C ALA A 167 -1.56 3.75 -10.83
N ALA A 168 -1.91 3.17 -9.67
CA ALA A 168 -3.00 2.21 -9.54
C ALA A 168 -4.35 2.81 -9.97
N ALA A 169 -4.60 4.06 -9.57
CA ALA A 169 -5.74 4.88 -9.95
C ALA A 169 -5.92 5.00 -11.47
N ARG A 170 -4.80 5.08 -12.19
CA ARG A 170 -4.75 5.24 -13.65
C ARG A 170 -4.69 3.90 -14.39
N GLY A 171 -4.87 2.77 -13.69
CA GLY A 171 -4.83 1.44 -14.30
C GLY A 171 -3.43 0.97 -14.70
N ALA A 172 -2.37 1.67 -14.27
CA ALA A 172 -1.00 1.31 -14.57
C ALA A 172 -0.67 -0.08 -14.00
N GLY A 173 0.08 -0.90 -14.75
CA GLY A 173 0.34 -2.30 -14.40
C GLY A 173 -0.72 -3.29 -14.90
N GLY A 174 -1.55 -2.90 -15.87
CA GLY A 174 -2.63 -3.76 -16.38
C GLY A 174 -3.79 -3.92 -15.40
N GLY A 175 -4.92 -4.44 -15.87
CA GLY A 175 -6.25 -4.35 -15.24
C GLY A 175 -6.41 -4.80 -13.77
N GLY A 176 -5.37 -5.30 -13.10
CA GLY A 176 -5.33 -5.55 -11.66
C GLY A 176 -5.09 -4.31 -10.78
N GLY A 177 -4.47 -3.24 -11.31
CA GLY A 177 -4.21 -2.00 -10.56
C GLY A 177 -5.50 -1.23 -10.19
N GLY A 178 -6.49 -1.23 -11.10
CA GLY A 178 -7.80 -0.63 -10.88
C GLY A 178 -8.58 -1.29 -9.73
N ALA A 179 -8.37 -2.58 -9.46
CA ALA A 179 -8.96 -3.27 -8.32
C ALA A 179 -8.34 -2.83 -6.97
N VAL A 180 -7.05 -2.46 -6.97
CA VAL A 180 -6.41 -1.89 -5.77
C VAL A 180 -6.96 -0.50 -5.49
N ALA A 181 -7.00 0.38 -6.50
CA ALA A 181 -7.42 1.76 -6.33
C ALA A 181 -8.95 1.94 -6.17
N GLY A 182 -9.77 1.23 -6.94
CA GLY A 182 -11.23 1.36 -6.92
C GLY A 182 -11.90 0.89 -5.63
N GLY A 183 -11.17 0.12 -4.80
CA GLY A 183 -11.68 -0.44 -3.55
C GLY A 183 -11.22 0.23 -2.25
N LEU A 184 -10.27 1.17 -2.33
CA LEU A 184 -9.63 1.79 -1.16
C LEU A 184 -10.48 2.93 -0.59
N GLN A 185 -11.34 2.60 0.38
CA GLN A 185 -12.19 3.56 1.11
C GLN A 185 -11.64 3.88 2.51
N LEU A 186 -10.96 5.01 2.68
CA LEU A 186 -10.43 5.43 3.98
C LEU A 186 -11.54 5.85 4.95
N GLY A 187 -11.61 5.18 6.10
CA GLY A 187 -12.46 5.55 7.24
C GLY A 187 -13.94 5.16 7.13
N ARG A 188 -14.70 5.34 8.22
CA ARG A 188 -16.15 5.04 8.29
C ARG A 188 -16.99 5.91 7.36
N ALA A 189 -16.46 7.06 6.93
CA ALA A 189 -17.08 7.96 5.96
C ALA A 189 -16.83 7.55 4.50
N GLY A 190 -16.01 6.53 4.24
CA GLY A 190 -15.80 6.00 2.89
C GLY A 190 -15.00 6.93 1.97
N LEU A 191 -14.03 7.68 2.49
CA LEU A 191 -13.24 8.61 1.69
C LEU A 191 -12.43 7.83 0.64
N ASN A 192 -12.85 7.92 -0.61
CA ASN A 192 -12.17 7.23 -1.69
C ASN A 192 -10.85 7.95 -2.00
N LEU A 193 -9.72 7.29 -1.78
CA LEU A 193 -8.40 7.86 -2.08
C LEU A 193 -8.27 8.28 -3.55
N LEU A 194 -8.97 7.59 -4.45
CA LEU A 194 -9.02 7.92 -5.86
C LEU A 194 -9.60 9.32 -6.11
N TRP A 195 -10.56 9.75 -5.29
CA TRP A 195 -11.20 11.07 -5.41
C TRP A 195 -10.29 12.20 -4.93
N VAL A 196 -9.36 11.90 -4.02
CA VAL A 196 -8.36 12.85 -3.53
C VAL A 196 -7.21 13.01 -4.53
N ILE A 197 -6.85 11.93 -5.24
CA ILE A 197 -5.72 11.91 -6.19
C ILE A 197 -6.15 12.27 -7.62
N GLY A 198 -7.44 12.15 -7.95
CA GLY A 198 -8.03 12.35 -9.27
C GLY A 198 -8.62 13.73 -9.53
N GLN A 199 -8.13 14.77 -8.85
CA GLN A 199 -8.28 16.16 -9.33
C GLN A 199 -7.08 16.52 -10.20
#